data_AF-A0A972X3J7-F1
#
_entry.id   AF-A0A972X3J7-F1
#
_cell.length_a   1.000
_cell.length_b   1.000
_cell.length_c   1.000
_cell.angle_alpha   90.00
_cell.angle_beta   90.00
_cell.angle_gamma   90.00
#
_symmetry.space_group_name_H-M   'P 1'
#
loop_
_entity.id
_entity.type
_entity.pdbx_description
1 polymer ?
#
loop_
_entity_poly.entity_id
_entity_poly.type
_entity_poly.pdbx_seq_one_letter_code
_entity_poly.pdbx_strand_id
1 'polypeptide(L)' 'MAKNTDQTMQQIVSLCRRRAFIFQSSEIYGGLNGCWDYGPMGVELK' A
#
# COMPACT_ATOMS: atom_id res chain seq x y z
N MET A 1 -9.43 23.53 -9.34
CA MET A 1 -8.53 23.18 -8.22
C MET A 1 -7.46 22.27 -8.79
N ALA A 2 -6.18 22.61 -8.67
CA ALA A 2 -5.10 21.71 -9.08
C ALA A 2 -5.20 20.42 -8.24
N LYS A 3 -5.28 19.27 -8.89
CA LYS A 3 -5.40 17.97 -8.23
C LYS A 3 -4.01 17.62 -7.69
N ASN A 4 -3.80 17.70 -6.38
CA ASN A 4 -2.55 17.27 -5.76
C ASN A 4 -2.43 15.74 -5.87
N THR A 5 -1.77 15.28 -6.93
CA THR A 5 -1.57 13.84 -7.22
C THR A 5 -0.85 13.14 -6.07
N ASP A 6 0.11 13.80 -5.41
CA ASP A 6 0.84 13.23 -4.27
C ASP A 6 -0.06 12.95 -3.07
N GLN A 7 -0.96 13.88 -2.74
CA GLN A 7 -1.95 13.67 -1.67
C GLN A 7 -2.90 12.52 -2.02
N THR A 8 -3.27 12.41 -3.30
CA THR A 8 -4.15 11.32 -3.77
C THR A 8 -3.45 9.96 -3.64
N MET A 9 -2.18 9.86 -4.03
CA MET A 9 -1.41 8.61 -3.91
C MET A 9 -1.21 8.20 -2.45
N GLN A 10 -0.92 9.14 -1.55
CA GLN A 10 -0.81 8.85 -0.12
C GLN A 10 -2.13 8.35 0.48
N GLN A 11 -3.26 8.91 0.05
CA GLN A 11 -4.59 8.45 0.47
C GLN A 11 -4.86 7.01 0.00
N ILE A 12 -4.50 6.68 -1.25
CA ILE A 12 -4.65 5.33 -1.80
C ILE A 12 -3.79 4.34 -1.01
N VAL A 13 -2.51 4.64 -0.79
CA VAL A 13 -1.60 3.77 -0.01
C VAL A 13 -2.13 3.56 1.41
N SER A 14 -2.62 4.62 2.06
CA SER A 14 -3.24 4.54 3.40
C SER A 14 -4.50 3.67 3.40
N LEU A 15 -5.31 3.72 2.34
CA LEU A 15 -6.48 2.85 2.18
C LEU A 15 -6.05 1.38 2.02
N CYS A 16 -5.09 1.10 1.14
CA CYS A 16 -4.61 -0.26 0.88
C CYS A 16 -4.06 -0.93 2.13
N ARG A 17 -3.28 -0.20 2.95
CA ARG A 17 -2.76 -0.71 4.22
C ARG A 17 -3.88 -0.98 5.23
N ARG A 18 -4.80 -0.03 5.44
CA ARG A 18 -5.92 -0.19 6.42
C ARG A 18 -6.87 -1.33 6.06
N ARG A 19 -7.02 -1.59 4.77
CA ARG A 19 -7.90 -2.64 4.24
C ARG A 19 -7.13 -3.92 3.90
N ALA A 20 -5.89 -4.11 4.35
CA ALA A 20 -5.15 -5.34 4.10
C ALA A 20 -5.11 -5.80 2.62
N PHE A 21 -4.90 -4.84 1.71
CA PHE A 21 -4.63 -5.12 0.30
C PHE A 21 -3.14 -5.36 0.07
N ILE A 22 -2.30 -4.40 0.44
CA ILE A 22 -0.85 -4.44 0.20
C ILE A 22 -0.12 -3.89 1.43
N PHE A 23 0.98 -4.53 1.77
CA PHE A 23 1.89 -4.19 2.85
C PHE A 23 3.33 -4.08 2.35
N GLN A 24 4.14 -3.30 3.05
CA GLN A 24 5.56 -3.21 2.73
C GLN A 24 6.24 -4.53 3.15
N SER A 25 6.91 -5.20 2.22
CA SER A 25 7.66 -6.41 2.59
C SER A 25 8.70 -6.06 3.64
N SER A 26 8.82 -6.91 4.66
CA SER A 26 9.79 -6.73 5.74
C SER A 26 9.60 -5.42 6.52
N GLU A 27 8.38 -4.91 6.65
CA GLU A 27 8.07 -3.65 7.37
C GLU A 27 8.67 -3.62 8.79
N ILE A 28 8.60 -4.73 9.52
CA ILE A 28 9.17 -4.85 10.88
C ILE A 28 10.72 -4.81 10.92
N TYR A 29 11.36 -4.96 9.76
CA TYR A 29 12.82 -4.93 9.59
C TYR A 29 13.29 -3.67 8.85
N GLY A 30 12.44 -2.64 8.71
CA GLY A 30 12.78 -1.40 8.01
C GLY A 30 12.35 -1.35 6.54
N GLY A 31 11.66 -2.39 6.06
CA GLY A 31 11.11 -2.43 4.71
C GLY A 31 12.13 -2.77 3.62
N LEU A 32 11.72 -3.60 2.66
CA LEU A 32 12.51 -3.92 1.48
C LEU A 32 11.97 -3.18 0.25
N ASN A 33 12.71 -2.16 -0.22
CA ASN A 33 12.33 -1.39 -1.40
C ASN A 33 12.09 -2.29 -2.62
N GLY A 34 10.93 -2.13 -3.27
CA GLY A 34 10.54 -2.92 -4.44
C GLY A 34 9.85 -4.25 -4.11
N CYS A 35 9.79 -4.66 -2.84
CA CYS A 35 9.07 -5.87 -2.42
C CYS A 35 7.81 -5.52 -1.62
N TRP A 36 6.70 -6.18 -1.94
CA TRP A 36 5.38 -5.92 -1.38
C TRP A 36 4.64 -7.23 -1.11
N ASP A 37 3.98 -7.30 0.04
CA ASP A 37 3.19 -8.46 0.46
C ASP A 37 1.69 -8.18 0.25
N TYR A 38 0.97 -9.11 -0.36
CA TYR A 38 -0.48 -9.00 -0.54
C TYR A 38 -1.20 -9.54 0.70
N GLY A 39 -2.10 -8.73 1.25
CA GLY A 39 -3.00 -9.17 2.32
C GLY A 39 -4.19 -9.98 1.77
N PRO A 40 -5.10 -10.47 2.64
CA PRO A 40 -6.21 -11.34 2.23
C PRO A 40 -7.06 -10.75 1.10
N MET A 41 -7.39 -9.45 1.17
CA MET A 41 -8.15 -8.79 0.10
C MET A 41 -7.30 -8.46 -1.13
N GLY A 42 -5.99 -8.34 -0.96
CA GLY A 42 -5.05 -8.16 -2.07
C GLY A 42 -4.89 -9.44 -2.90
N VAL A 43 -4.91 -10.60 -2.25
CA VAL A 43 -4.82 -11.90 -2.94
C VAL A 43 -6.06 -12.15 -3.80
N GLU A 44 -7.26 -11.88 -3.28
CA GLU A 44 -8.52 -12.03 -4.03
C GLU A 44 -8.61 -11.07 -5.24
N LEU A 45 -7.94 -9.92 -5.18
CA LEU A 45 -7.92 -8.92 -6.25
C LEU A 45 -6.90 -9.23 -7.36
N LYS A 46 -5.90 -10.08 -7.08
CA LYS A 46 -4.72 -10.33 -7.93
C LYS A 46 -4.98 -11.34 -9.04
#